data_AF-A0A0P1IJ46-F1
#
_entry.id   AF-A0A0P1IJ46-F1
#
_cell.length_a   1.000
_cell.length_b   1.000
_cell.length_c   1.000
_cell.angle_alpha   90.00
_cell.angle_beta   90.00
_cell.angle_gamma   90.00
#
_symmetry.space_group_name_H-M   'P 1'
#
loop_
_entity.id
_entity.type
_entity.pdbx_description
1 polymer ?
#
loop_
_entity_poly.entity_id
_entity_poly.type
_entity_poly.pdbx_seq_one_letter_code
_entity_poly.pdbx_strand_id
1 'polypeptide(L)'
;MTNPVTQAAALLKEHRESIDRLDAILVYTLGERFKHTQAVGKLKAAHDLPPSDPTREATQIARLEDLAKQANLDPDFAKAFLNFIIQEVIRHHKKHQN
;
A
#
# COMPACT_ATOMS: atom_id res chain seq x y z
N MET A 1 12.89 42.37 -7.62
CA MET A 1 13.19 41.49 -6.46
C MET A 1 11.91 40.77 -6.10
N THR A 2 11.84 39.47 -6.33
CA THR A 2 10.65 38.66 -6.02
C THR A 2 10.46 38.59 -4.51
N ASN A 3 9.23 38.83 -4.04
CA ASN A 3 8.89 38.74 -2.62
C ASN A 3 9.13 37.29 -2.14
N PRO A 4 9.87 37.06 -1.03
CA PRO A 4 10.12 35.72 -0.48
C PRO A 4 8.84 34.88 -0.29
N VAL A 5 7.71 35.52 0.03
CA VAL A 5 6.41 34.85 0.18
C VAL A 5 5.92 34.30 -1.17
N THR A 6 6.07 35.07 -2.25
CA THR A 6 5.68 34.63 -3.60
C THR A 6 6.54 33.47 -4.09
N GLN A 7 7.84 33.49 -3.78
CA GLN A 7 8.75 32.39 -4.10
C GLN A 7 8.40 31.11 -3.31
N ALA A 8 8.14 31.23 -2.01
CA ALA A 8 7.71 30.11 -1.18
C ALA A 8 6.38 29.51 -1.67
N ALA A 9 5.42 30.35 -2.08
CA ALA A 9 4.14 29.89 -2.62
C ALA A 9 4.30 29.09 -3.92
N ALA A 10 5.22 29.50 -4.80
CA ALA A 10 5.52 28.77 -6.04
C ALA A 10 6.15 27.40 -5.76
N LEU A 11 7.13 27.33 -4.85
CA LEU A 11 7.75 26.06 -4.43
C LEU A 11 6.74 25.12 -3.77
N LEU A 12 5.88 25.66 -2.91
CA LEU A 12 4.82 24.88 -2.26
C LEU A 12 3.86 24.28 -3.30
N LYS A 13 3.53 25.03 -4.35
CA LYS A 13 2.69 24.55 -5.43
C LYS A 13 3.35 23.38 -6.17
N GLU A 14 4.62 23.49 -6.53
CA GLU A 14 5.37 22.43 -7.22
C GLU A 14 5.48 21.13 -6.38
N HIS A 15 5.72 21.28 -5.07
CA HIS A 15 5.72 20.13 -4.15
C HIS A 15 4.35 19.46 -4.08
N ARG A 16 3.26 20.23 -4.01
CA ARG A 16 1.90 19.70 -3.98
C ARG A 16 1.54 18.95 -5.26
N GLU A 17 1.89 19.51 -6.42
CA GLU A 17 1.68 18.82 -7.70
C GLU A 17 2.45 17.49 -7.76
N SER A 18 3.62 17.42 -7.12
CA SER A 18 4.39 16.17 -7.01
C SER A 18 3.73 15.17 -6.06
N ILE A 19 3.20 15.63 -4.94
CA ILE A 19 2.43 14.81 -3.99
C ILE A 19 1.19 14.23 -4.67
N ASP A 20 0.40 15.06 -5.36
CA ASP A 20 -0.82 14.61 -6.05
C ASP A 20 -0.52 13.49 -7.08
N ARG A 21 0.61 13.58 -7.78
CA ARG A 21 1.06 12.52 -8.70
C ARG A 21 1.44 11.23 -7.97
N LEU A 22 2.12 11.33 -6.84
CA LEU A 22 2.48 10.17 -6.02
C LEU A 22 1.24 9.51 -5.42
N ASP A 23 0.27 10.30 -4.97
CA ASP A 23 -1.00 9.80 -4.45
C ASP A 23 -1.79 9.02 -5.51
N ALA A 24 -1.80 9.51 -6.75
CA ALA A 24 -2.40 8.77 -7.86
C ALA A 24 -1.72 7.41 -8.07
N ILE A 25 -0.38 7.36 -8.05
CA ILE A 25 0.39 6.11 -8.18
C ILE A 25 0.04 5.15 -7.04
N LEU A 26 -0.05 5.64 -5.80
CA LEU A 26 -0.42 4.83 -4.64
C LEU A 26 -1.81 4.22 -4.80
N VAL A 27 -2.81 5.02 -5.20
CA VAL A 27 -4.19 4.56 -5.38
C VAL A 27 -4.29 3.49 -6.49
N TYR A 28 -3.69 3.72 -7.66
CA TYR A 28 -3.71 2.73 -8.74
C TYR A 28 -2.96 1.44 -8.36
N THR A 29 -1.82 1.55 -7.68
CA THR A 29 -1.06 0.40 -7.19
C THR A 29 -1.86 -0.42 -6.19
N LEU A 30 -2.57 0.23 -5.27
CA LEU A 30 -3.47 -0.45 -4.35
C LEU A 30 -4.60 -1.16 -5.10
N GLY A 31 -5.23 -0.50 -6.07
CA GLY A 31 -6.28 -1.09 -6.91
C GLY A 31 -5.83 -2.39 -7.58
N GLU A 32 -4.65 -2.40 -8.20
CA GLU A 32 -4.07 -3.60 -8.80
C GLU A 32 -3.76 -4.67 -7.76
N ARG A 33 -3.18 -4.29 -6.61
CA ARG A 33 -2.91 -5.22 -5.51
C ARG A 33 -4.19 -5.90 -5.01
N PHE A 34 -5.29 -5.16 -4.86
CA PHE A 34 -6.58 -5.71 -4.46
C PHE A 34 -7.11 -6.74 -5.47
N LYS A 35 -7.04 -6.45 -6.78
CA LYS A 35 -7.42 -7.41 -7.84
C LYS A 35 -6.65 -8.73 -7.73
N HIS A 36 -5.33 -8.66 -7.52
CA HIS A 36 -4.51 -9.86 -7.34
C HIS A 36 -4.86 -10.63 -6.07
N THR A 37 -5.09 -9.95 -4.94
CA THR A 37 -5.49 -10.65 -3.71
C THR A 37 -6.84 -11.35 -3.85
N GLN A 38 -7.78 -10.77 -4.61
CA GLN A 38 -9.06 -11.41 -4.92
C GLN A 38 -8.88 -12.63 -5.82
N ALA A 39 -8.02 -12.55 -6.84
CA ALA A 39 -7.72 -13.68 -7.70
C ALA A 39 -7.07 -14.83 -6.92
N VAL A 40 -6.12 -14.52 -6.02
CA VAL A 40 -5.51 -15.52 -5.11
C VAL A 40 -6.57 -16.13 -4.19
N GLY A 41 -7.49 -15.34 -3.63
CA GLY A 41 -8.58 -15.84 -2.81
C GLY A 41 -9.49 -16.82 -3.55
N LYS A 42 -9.88 -16.49 -4.79
CA LYS A 42 -10.65 -17.38 -5.67
C LYS A 42 -9.90 -18.66 -6.00
N LEU A 43 -8.61 -18.55 -6.33
CA LEU A 43 -7.77 -19.71 -6.63
C LEU A 43 -7.65 -20.64 -5.42
N LYS A 44 -7.42 -20.09 -4.23
CA LYS A 44 -7.35 -20.88 -3.00
C LYS A 44 -8.66 -21.63 -2.73
N ALA A 45 -9.78 -20.94 -2.87
CA ALA A 45 -11.11 -21.55 -2.69
C ALA A 45 -11.40 -22.64 -3.72
N ALA A 46 -11.00 -22.47 -4.98
CA ALA A 46 -11.21 -23.46 -6.04
C ALA A 46 -10.39 -24.76 -5.87
N HIS A 47 -9.34 -24.72 -5.05
CA HIS A 47 -8.42 -25.83 -4.84
C HIS A 47 -8.31 -26.27 -3.36
N ASP A 48 -9.27 -25.86 -2.52
CA ASP A 48 -9.30 -26.16 -1.07
C ASP A 48 -7.98 -25.82 -0.35
N LEU A 49 -7.27 -24.78 -0.81
CA LEU A 49 -6.02 -24.32 -0.21
C LEU A 49 -6.30 -23.46 1.03
N PRO A 50 -5.42 -23.52 2.05
CA PRO A 50 -5.63 -22.76 3.26
C PRO A 50 -5.60 -21.24 3.01
N PRO A 51 -6.48 -20.48 3.67
CA PRO A 51 -6.58 -19.03 3.49
C PRO A 51 -5.31 -18.30 3.96
N SER A 52 -4.65 -18.80 5.00
CA SER A 52 -3.39 -18.27 5.55
C SER A 52 -2.19 -19.13 5.14
N ASP A 53 -1.04 -18.48 5.00
CA ASP A 53 0.27 -19.11 4.79
C ASP A 53 1.28 -18.38 5.70
N PRO A 54 1.47 -18.84 6.95
CA PRO A 54 2.28 -18.14 7.94
C PRO A 54 3.73 -17.91 7.51
N THR A 55 4.31 -18.85 6.76
CA THR A 55 5.68 -18.72 6.23
C THR A 55 5.74 -17.60 5.19
N ARG A 56 4.78 -17.57 4.26
CA ARG A 56 4.66 -16.49 3.27
C ARG A 56 4.42 -15.13 3.92
N GLU A 57 3.59 -15.08 4.96
CA GLU A 57 3.29 -13.85 5.73
C GLU A 57 4.55 -13.32 6.42
N ALA A 58 5.32 -14.16 7.10
CA ALA A 58 6.58 -13.77 7.74
C ALA A 58 7.60 -13.22 6.73
N THR A 59 7.75 -13.86 5.55
CA THR A 59 8.64 -13.35 4.49
C THR A 59 8.18 -12.00 3.94
N GLN A 60 6.86 -11.75 3.85
CA GLN A 60 6.35 -10.44 3.41
C GLN A 60 6.68 -9.33 4.40
N ILE A 61 6.52 -9.59 5.69
CA ILE A 61 6.82 -8.62 6.75
C ILE A 61 8.31 -8.26 6.71
N ALA A 62 9.20 -9.25 6.69
CA ALA A 62 10.64 -9.02 6.66
C ALA A 62 11.07 -8.21 5.42
N ARG A 63 10.53 -8.55 4.24
CA ARG A 63 10.80 -7.80 3.00
C ARG A 63 10.30 -6.36 3.08
N LEU A 64 9.14 -6.13 3.70
CA LEU A 64 8.60 -4.77 3.83
C LEU A 64 9.44 -3.91 4.77
N GLU A 65 9.88 -4.45 5.90
CA GLU A 65 10.76 -3.75 6.83
C GLU A 65 12.06 -3.31 6.15
N ASP A 66 12.62 -4.18 5.30
CA ASP A 66 13.81 -3.88 4.50
C ASP A 66 13.53 -2.77 3.46
N LEU A 67 12.42 -2.85 2.72
CA LEU A 67 12.01 -1.81 1.77
C LEU A 67 11.77 -0.46 2.47
N ALA A 68 11.18 -0.45 3.66
CA ALA A 68 10.97 0.76 4.43
C ALA A 68 12.30 1.44 4.79
N LYS A 69 13.27 0.65 5.28
CA LYS A 69 14.62 1.14 5.57
C LYS A 69 15.30 1.72 4.32
N GLN A 70 15.23 1.03 3.19
CA GLN A 70 15.81 1.51 1.93
C GLN A 70 15.16 2.79 1.42
N ALA A 71 13.86 2.97 1.68
CA ALA A 71 13.11 4.16 1.30
C ALA A 71 13.22 5.33 2.30
N ASN A 72 14.01 5.19 3.38
CA ASN A 72 14.02 6.12 4.52
C ASN A 72 12.63 6.37 5.11
N LEU A 73 11.79 5.34 5.12
CA LEU A 73 10.47 5.32 5.73
C LEU A 73 10.56 4.60 7.08
N ASP A 74 9.85 5.14 8.09
CA ASP A 74 9.75 4.48 9.39
C ASP A 74 9.21 3.03 9.23
N PRO A 75 9.98 2.00 9.63
CA PRO A 75 9.57 0.61 9.53
C PRO A 75 8.27 0.30 10.29
N ASP A 76 8.00 1.00 11.40
CA ASP A 76 6.79 0.76 12.19
C ASP A 76 5.56 1.35 11.47
N PHE A 77 5.70 2.53 10.87
CA PHE A 77 4.69 3.07 9.97
C PHE A 77 4.43 2.14 8.77
N ALA A 78 5.49 1.64 8.12
CA ALA A 78 5.34 0.72 6.99
C ALA A 78 4.58 -0.55 7.38
N LYS A 79 4.92 -1.15 8.54
CA LYS A 79 4.21 -2.29 9.10
C LYS A 79 2.74 -1.98 9.39
N ALA A 80 2.45 -0.85 10.04
CA ALA A 80 1.07 -0.43 10.32
C ALA A 80 0.25 -0.24 9.03
N PHE A 81 0.84 0.39 8.01
CA PHE A 81 0.21 0.57 6.72
C PHE A 81 -0.10 -0.77 6.03
N LEU A 82 0.86 -1.71 5.99
CA LEU A 82 0.61 -3.02 5.40
C LEU A 82 -0.49 -3.78 6.17
N ASN A 83 -0.46 -3.75 7.50
CA ASN A 83 -1.48 -4.38 8.33
C ASN A 83 -2.87 -3.82 8.01
N PHE A 84 -2.98 -2.51 7.85
CA PHE A 84 -4.22 -1.85 7.41
C PHE A 84 -4.68 -2.39 6.04
N ILE A 85 -3.80 -2.44 5.04
CA ILE A 85 -4.16 -2.95 3.71
C ILE A 85 -4.59 -4.42 3.77
N ILE A 86 -3.91 -5.28 4.54
CA ILE A 86 -4.28 -6.69 4.70
C ILE A 86 -5.66 -6.83 5.34
N GLN A 87 -5.93 -6.07 6.41
CA GLN A 87 -7.24 -6.08 7.06
C GLN A 87 -8.36 -5.66 6.10
N GLU A 88 -8.11 -4.65 5.27
CA GLU A 88 -9.07 -4.19 4.27
C GLU A 88 -9.34 -5.26 3.20
N VAL A 89 -8.31 -5.97 2.74
CA VAL A 89 -8.45 -7.13 1.83
C VAL A 89 -9.33 -8.21 2.45
N ILE A 90 -9.11 -8.56 3.72
CA ILE A 90 -9.90 -9.59 4.42
C ILE A 90 -11.36 -9.13 4.54
N ARG A 91 -11.59 -7.85 4.90
CA ARG A 91 -12.92 -7.25 4.97
C ARG A 91 -13.66 -7.33 3.63
N HIS A 92 -12.97 -7.03 2.53
CA HIS A 92 -13.54 -7.12 1.18
C HIS A 92 -13.91 -8.55 0.80
N HIS A 93 -13.05 -9.53 1.12
CA HIS A 93 -13.36 -10.95 0.86
C HIS A 93 -14.60 -11.42 1.61
N LYS A 94 -14.72 -11.09 2.90
CA LYS A 94 -15.91 -11.46 3.70
C LYS A 94 -17.21 -10.88 3.16
N LYS A 95 -17.18 -9.67 2.59
CA LYS A 95 -18.37 -9.05 1.97
C LYS A 95 -18.77 -9.68 0.63
N HIS A 96 -17.81 -10.20 -0.14
CA HIS A 96 -18.06 -10.80 -1.47
C HIS A 96 -18.26 -12.32 -1.44
N GLN A 97 -18.11 -12.96 -0.28
CA GLN A 97 -18.43 -14.38 -0.08
C GLN A 97 -19.87 -14.62 0.41
N ASN A 98 -20.70 -13.56 0.50
CA ASN A 98 -22.13 -13.61 0.75
C ASN A 98 -22.94 -13.36 -0.53
#